data_AF-K0IBF5-F1
#
_entry.id   AF-K0IBF5-F1
#
_cell.length_a   1.000
_cell.length_b   1.000
_cell.length_c   1.000
_cell.angle_alpha   90.00
_cell.angle_beta   90.00
_cell.angle_gamma   90.00
#
_symmetry.space_group_name_H-M   'P 1'
#
loop_
_entity.id
_entity.type
_entity.pdbx_description
1 polymer ?
#
loop_
_entity_poly.entity_id
_entity_poly.type
_entity_poly.pdbx_seq_one_letter_code
_entity_poly.pdbx_strand_id
1 'polypeptide(L)'
;MGKPHVTRTVGPIHFEDLDPHRFEDLVRQLAYDFRSWKSIESTGRGGADDGFDVRAFEEVRTPTAFTEDEVDAEDAPHPMEGNLWMIQCKREKEVGPKKVATIISDAVTAQMSPYGYILAAPVHFSKAAHDRFREELRSRGVMEFYLWGAGELEDMLFQPKNDHILFAFFGISLVTKRRSKAASVRSTVLAKNKLMRVLGEQPTGHILVRDLSDENYPFEDDYPDFDRNPRWKEYKVHSFDPRGLVVTVARHFAYFDRDSREWDYTKVVDEDPFPMDHQEALEQQLQAQRLAVKGIWELLPRASRAIWVHRELIRFDNIEYIDDKGDGDFKMPHIYVLYDPKRGPFSGYYECLEINQHTHASLEGLTRKTIFPDKFSVPGFGTIHTGQSLAIDEATRSMLQQGRQEVTLYGLGTQYGHLKPTDVALVDGQTSRSAEKLYIKVTNIRTMKAELLLKQSKDNPTMLHDMERQIGRALKASEKVRVVEAVAIYEWQIDQNRPLI
;
A
#
# COMPACT_ATOMS: atom_id res chain seq x y z
N MET A 1 -0.40 9.87 17.94
CA MET A 1 -1.58 9.46 17.16
C MET A 1 -1.95 10.58 16.22
N GLY A 2 -1.78 10.39 14.91
CA GLY A 2 -2.13 11.41 13.91
C GLY A 2 -3.64 11.64 13.91
N LYS A 3 -4.07 12.90 13.94
CA LYS A 3 -5.48 13.28 13.83
C LYS A 3 -6.05 12.67 12.54
N PRO A 4 -7.23 12.02 12.57
CA PRO A 4 -7.84 11.49 11.37
C PRO A 4 -8.09 12.63 10.38
N HIS A 5 -7.48 12.56 9.20
CA HIS A 5 -7.77 13.43 8.09
C HIS A 5 -9.09 12.94 7.47
N VAL A 6 -10.17 13.67 7.72
CA VAL A 6 -11.45 13.44 7.05
C VAL A 6 -11.27 13.81 5.57
N THR A 7 -11.16 12.82 4.69
CA THR A 7 -10.72 13.00 3.29
C THR A 7 -11.82 13.46 2.32
N ARG A 8 -13.04 13.74 2.79
CA ARG A 8 -14.07 14.55 2.12
C ARG A 8 -15.31 14.57 3.02
N THR A 9 -15.53 15.66 3.74
CA THR A 9 -16.90 16.03 4.11
C THR A 9 -17.66 16.28 2.81
N VAL A 10 -18.91 15.81 2.71
CA VAL A 10 -19.80 16.42 1.73
C VAL A 10 -19.87 17.88 2.17
N GLY A 11 -19.33 18.79 1.35
CA GLY A 11 -19.41 20.21 1.65
C GLY A 11 -20.88 20.62 1.76
N PRO A 12 -21.18 21.79 2.35
CA PRO A 12 -22.53 22.30 2.42
C PRO A 12 -23.19 22.26 1.04
N ILE A 13 -24.47 21.88 0.99
CA ILE A 13 -25.21 21.87 -0.28
C ILE A 13 -25.30 23.30 -0.83
N HIS A 14 -24.81 23.49 -2.06
CA HIS A 14 -24.82 24.76 -2.77
C HIS A 14 -26.18 25.00 -3.44
N PHE A 15 -27.19 25.38 -2.64
CA PHE A 15 -28.54 25.68 -3.13
C PHE A 15 -28.58 26.86 -4.13
N GLU A 16 -27.57 27.73 -4.12
CA GLU A 16 -27.40 28.83 -5.06
C GLU A 16 -27.26 28.39 -6.52
N ASP A 17 -26.80 27.15 -6.75
CA ASP A 17 -26.61 26.59 -8.09
C ASP A 17 -27.93 26.15 -8.74
N LEU A 18 -29.02 26.02 -7.95
CA LEU A 18 -30.34 25.70 -8.47
C LEU A 18 -31.04 26.97 -8.94
N ASP A 19 -31.57 26.99 -10.17
CA ASP A 19 -32.45 28.08 -10.61
C ASP A 19 -33.72 28.20 -9.72
N PRO A 20 -34.38 29.38 -9.66
CA PRO A 20 -35.50 29.61 -8.76
C PRO A 20 -36.63 28.57 -8.87
N HIS A 21 -36.99 28.18 -10.09
CA HIS A 21 -38.05 27.20 -10.32
C HIS A 21 -37.62 25.78 -9.93
N ARG A 22 -36.35 25.42 -10.12
CA ARG A 22 -35.81 24.16 -9.61
C ARG A 22 -35.73 24.13 -8.09
N PHE A 23 -35.52 25.27 -7.43
CA PHE A 23 -35.61 25.35 -5.97
C PHE A 23 -37.05 25.15 -5.48
N GLU A 24 -38.05 25.73 -6.14
CA GLU A 24 -39.47 25.47 -5.85
C GLU A 24 -39.81 23.98 -6.04
N ASP A 25 -39.33 23.36 -7.13
CA ASP A 25 -39.53 21.93 -7.36
C ASP A 25 -38.85 21.04 -6.32
N LEU A 26 -37.67 21.42 -5.85
CA LEU A 26 -36.96 20.73 -4.76
C LEU A 26 -37.80 20.76 -3.48
N VAL A 27 -38.26 21.94 -3.06
CA VAL A 27 -39.08 22.12 -1.86
C VAL A 27 -40.40 21.37 -1.98
N ARG A 28 -41.04 21.39 -3.15
CA ARG A 28 -42.24 20.60 -3.43
C ARG A 28 -41.98 19.09 -3.34
N GLN A 29 -40.85 18.61 -3.86
CA GLN A 29 -40.48 17.19 -3.75
C GLN A 29 -40.26 16.77 -2.30
N LEU A 30 -39.59 17.60 -1.50
CA LEU A 30 -39.45 17.38 -0.06
C LEU A 30 -40.82 17.41 0.66
N ALA A 31 -41.73 18.27 0.21
CA ALA A 31 -43.05 18.40 0.81
C ALA A 31 -43.90 17.13 0.67
N TYR A 32 -43.81 16.36 -0.43
CA TYR A 32 -44.59 15.11 -0.58
C TYR A 32 -44.43 14.14 0.60
N ASP A 33 -43.23 14.07 1.18
CA ASP A 33 -42.90 13.18 2.30
C ASP A 33 -43.06 13.84 3.68
N PHE A 34 -43.49 15.11 3.72
CA PHE A 34 -43.67 15.87 4.96
C PHE A 34 -44.99 15.54 5.68
N ARG A 35 -46.07 15.33 4.91
CA ARG A 35 -47.42 14.99 5.39
C ARG A 35 -48.15 14.09 4.38
N SER A 36 -49.28 13.51 4.80
CA SER A 36 -50.18 12.80 3.90
C SER A 36 -51.10 13.79 3.19
N TRP A 37 -50.78 14.08 1.94
CA TRP A 37 -51.50 15.06 1.13
C TRP A 37 -52.61 14.40 0.31
N LYS A 38 -53.77 15.07 0.26
CA LYS A 38 -54.83 14.77 -0.69
C LYS A 38 -54.51 15.30 -2.09
N SER A 39 -53.94 16.51 -2.15
CA SER A 39 -53.41 17.11 -3.38
C SER A 39 -52.32 18.13 -3.07
N ILE A 40 -51.36 18.27 -4.00
CA ILE A 40 -50.32 19.32 -4.00
C ILE A 40 -50.29 19.93 -5.40
N GLU A 41 -50.48 21.24 -5.47
CA GLU A 41 -50.57 22.03 -6.70
C GLU A 41 -49.41 23.03 -6.77
N SER A 42 -48.72 23.08 -7.91
CA SER A 42 -47.68 24.09 -8.18
C SER A 42 -48.34 25.35 -8.77
N THR A 43 -48.52 26.40 -7.96
CA THR A 43 -49.17 27.64 -8.41
C THR A 43 -48.17 28.69 -8.91
N GLY A 44 -46.88 28.57 -8.59
CA GLY A 44 -45.84 29.52 -8.97
C GLY A 44 -45.37 29.51 -10.45
N ARG A 45 -45.70 28.50 -11.27
CA ARG A 45 -45.22 28.42 -12.67
C ARG A 45 -46.00 29.28 -13.67
N GLY A 46 -47.16 29.81 -13.28
CA GLY A 46 -48.11 30.49 -14.17
C GLY A 46 -47.93 32.00 -14.32
N GLY A 47 -47.03 32.64 -13.56
CA GLY A 47 -46.77 34.09 -13.64
C GLY A 47 -47.87 35.01 -13.06
N ALA A 48 -48.90 34.46 -12.42
CA ALA A 48 -49.85 35.22 -11.62
C ALA A 48 -49.39 35.18 -10.15
N ASP A 49 -48.83 36.31 -9.70
CA ASP A 49 -48.05 36.47 -8.48
C ASP A 49 -48.96 36.69 -7.24
N ASP A 50 -49.93 35.79 -7.01
CA ASP A 50 -50.83 35.85 -5.83
C ASP A 50 -50.12 35.49 -4.51
N GLY A 51 -48.78 35.53 -4.49
CA GLY A 51 -47.98 35.47 -3.27
C GLY A 51 -47.81 34.09 -2.63
N PHE A 52 -47.95 32.98 -3.40
CA PHE A 52 -47.62 31.61 -2.93
C PHE A 52 -47.23 30.67 -4.08
N ASP A 53 -46.22 29.81 -3.85
CA ASP A 53 -45.62 28.99 -4.91
C ASP A 53 -46.22 27.59 -5.01
N VAL A 54 -46.64 27.03 -3.88
CA VAL A 54 -47.28 25.71 -3.80
C VAL A 54 -48.47 25.75 -2.84
N ARG A 55 -49.60 25.19 -3.29
CA ARG A 55 -50.81 25.00 -2.50
C ARG A 55 -51.02 23.51 -2.25
N ALA A 56 -51.29 23.12 -1.02
CA ALA A 56 -51.50 21.72 -0.67
C ALA A 56 -52.71 21.53 0.23
N PHE A 57 -53.42 20.42 0.07
CA PHE A 57 -54.55 20.03 0.91
C PHE A 57 -54.18 18.76 1.66
N GLU A 58 -54.11 18.83 2.98
CA GLU A 58 -53.81 17.68 3.83
C GLU A 58 -55.04 16.79 3.98
N GLU A 59 -54.82 15.46 4.03
CA GLU A 59 -55.88 14.49 4.26
C GLU A 59 -56.31 14.51 5.74
N VAL A 60 -57.48 15.09 6.02
CA VAL A 60 -58.05 15.07 7.37
C VAL A 60 -58.75 13.74 7.59
N ARG A 61 -58.20 12.87 8.45
CA ARG A 61 -58.92 11.70 8.96
C ARG A 61 -59.89 12.16 10.04
N THR A 62 -61.16 12.36 9.70
CA THR A 62 -62.20 12.56 10.70
C THR A 62 -62.30 11.30 11.55
N PRO A 63 -62.12 11.34 12.88
CA PRO A 63 -62.45 10.21 13.73
C PRO A 63 -63.97 10.04 13.65
N THR A 64 -64.43 8.93 13.09
CA THR A 64 -65.84 8.54 13.14
C THR A 64 -66.24 8.23 14.58
N ALA A 65 -66.60 9.28 15.30
CA ALA A 65 -67.34 9.18 16.54
C ALA A 65 -68.31 10.36 16.54
N PHE A 66 -69.50 10.18 15.94
CA PHE A 66 -70.79 10.47 16.55
C PHE A 66 -71.89 9.77 15.73
N THR A 67 -72.76 9.12 16.51
CA THR A 67 -74.06 8.50 16.25
C THR A 67 -74.81 8.86 14.97
N GLU A 68 -75.37 7.82 14.34
CA GLU A 68 -76.52 7.88 13.44
C GLU A 68 -77.62 8.73 14.09
N ASP A 69 -77.77 9.98 13.67
CA ASP A 69 -79.04 10.71 13.69
C ASP A 69 -78.89 11.96 12.82
N GLU A 70 -79.73 12.01 11.78
CA GLU A 70 -80.07 13.13 10.87
C GLU A 70 -79.14 14.35 10.85
N VAL A 71 -78.19 14.36 9.91
CA VAL A 71 -77.66 15.61 9.32
C VAL A 71 -78.20 15.71 7.91
N ASP A 72 -78.94 16.79 7.63
CA ASP A 72 -79.42 17.14 6.28
C ASP A 72 -78.26 17.09 5.28
N ALA A 73 -78.52 16.53 4.10
CA ALA A 73 -77.54 16.30 3.03
C ALA A 73 -76.95 17.59 2.39
N GLU A 74 -77.21 18.77 2.96
CA GLU A 74 -76.66 20.06 2.53
C GLU A 74 -75.41 20.49 3.32
N ASP A 75 -75.04 19.81 4.42
CA ASP A 75 -73.85 20.13 5.26
C ASP A 75 -72.75 19.04 5.21
N ALA A 76 -72.73 18.21 4.16
CA ALA A 76 -71.61 17.28 3.95
C ALA A 76 -70.36 18.06 3.47
N PRO A 77 -69.23 18.05 4.20
CA PRO A 77 -68.04 18.81 3.83
C PRO A 77 -67.56 18.40 2.43
N HIS A 78 -67.36 19.38 1.54
CA HIS A 78 -66.97 19.11 0.16
C HIS A 78 -65.66 18.31 0.13
N PRO A 79 -65.44 17.39 -0.84
CA PRO A 79 -64.20 16.62 -0.96
C PRO A 79 -62.92 17.47 -1.09
N MET A 80 -62.99 18.79 -1.25
CA MET A 80 -61.84 19.71 -1.26
C MET A 80 -61.62 20.46 0.08
N GLU A 81 -62.37 20.14 1.13
CA GLU A 81 -62.25 20.75 2.48
C GLU A 81 -61.21 20.04 3.36
N GLY A 82 -60.01 19.80 2.82
CA GLY A 82 -58.86 19.42 3.66
C GLY A 82 -58.27 20.62 4.38
N ASN A 83 -57.41 20.37 5.38
CA ASN A 83 -56.60 21.44 5.97
C ASN A 83 -55.74 22.07 4.87
N LEU A 84 -55.95 23.36 4.60
CA LEU A 84 -55.23 24.09 3.55
C LEU A 84 -53.81 24.47 4.03
N TRP A 85 -52.81 24.09 3.25
CA TRP A 85 -51.42 24.44 3.44
C TRP A 85 -50.91 25.33 2.32
N MET A 86 -50.16 26.37 2.69
CA MET A 86 -49.48 27.25 1.75
C MET A 86 -47.97 27.14 1.95
N ILE A 87 -47.23 26.91 0.87
CA ILE A 87 -45.78 26.81 0.88
C ILE A 87 -45.22 27.91 -0.01
N GLN A 88 -44.46 28.81 0.59
CA GLN A 88 -43.71 29.86 -0.10
C GLN A 88 -42.23 29.48 -0.13
N CYS A 89 -41.67 29.49 -1.32
CA CYS A 89 -40.25 29.38 -1.60
C CYS A 89 -39.68 30.78 -1.87
N LYS A 90 -38.56 31.14 -1.24
CA LYS A 90 -37.82 32.36 -1.57
C LYS A 90 -36.34 32.04 -1.69
N ARG A 91 -35.85 31.99 -2.93
CA ARG A 91 -34.43 31.80 -3.24
C ARG A 91 -33.69 33.12 -3.17
N GLU A 92 -33.27 33.52 -1.96
CA GLU A 92 -32.52 34.74 -1.71
C GLU A 92 -31.23 34.46 -0.93
N LYS A 93 -30.28 35.39 -0.95
CA LYS A 93 -29.01 35.26 -0.21
C LYS A 93 -29.17 35.49 1.29
N GLU A 94 -30.09 36.37 1.69
CA GLU A 94 -30.37 36.70 3.09
C GLU A 94 -31.85 37.07 3.27
N VAL A 95 -32.48 36.53 4.32
CA VAL A 95 -33.87 36.86 4.67
C VAL A 95 -33.92 37.28 6.15
N GLY A 96 -33.98 38.60 6.37
CA GLY A 96 -34.05 39.19 7.72
C GLY A 96 -35.48 39.26 8.30
N PRO A 97 -35.64 39.56 9.61
CA PRO A 97 -36.94 39.54 10.29
C PRO A 97 -38.00 40.46 9.67
N LYS A 98 -37.61 41.65 9.19
CA LYS A 98 -38.53 42.58 8.50
C LYS A 98 -39.07 41.98 7.21
N LYS A 99 -38.19 41.30 6.45
CA LYS A 99 -38.55 40.70 5.16
C LYS A 99 -39.45 39.48 5.35
N VAL A 100 -39.21 38.69 6.39
CA VAL A 100 -40.13 37.61 6.80
C VAL A 100 -41.54 38.17 7.05
N ALA A 101 -41.66 39.28 7.78
CA ALA A 101 -42.95 39.91 8.04
C ALA A 101 -43.64 40.39 6.74
N THR A 102 -42.87 40.98 5.81
CA THR A 102 -43.38 41.38 4.49
C THR A 102 -43.86 40.18 3.67
N ILE A 103 -43.07 39.10 3.60
CA ILE A 103 -43.46 37.88 2.86
C ILE A 103 -44.77 37.31 3.41
N ILE A 104 -44.93 37.27 4.74
CA ILE A 104 -46.17 36.79 5.37
C ILE A 104 -47.32 37.76 5.10
N SER A 105 -47.08 39.08 5.12
CA SER A 105 -48.14 40.06 4.88
C SER A 105 -48.71 39.99 3.48
N ASP A 106 -47.85 39.69 2.52
CA ASP A 106 -48.22 39.60 1.11
C ASP A 106 -48.92 38.27 0.81
N ALA A 107 -48.56 37.19 1.51
CA ALA A 107 -49.08 35.84 1.28
C ALA A 107 -50.34 35.49 2.09
N VAL A 108 -50.49 35.99 3.32
CA VAL A 108 -51.54 35.56 4.26
C VAL A 108 -52.35 36.76 4.75
N THR A 109 -53.65 36.81 4.43
CA THR A 109 -54.57 37.83 4.95
C THR A 109 -55.43 37.27 6.07
N ALA A 110 -55.80 38.10 7.06
CA ALA A 110 -56.58 37.66 8.22
C ALA A 110 -58.00 37.14 7.90
N GLN A 111 -58.50 37.37 6.67
CA GLN A 111 -59.78 36.86 6.17
C GLN A 111 -59.65 35.49 5.47
N MET A 112 -58.45 35.10 5.04
CA MET A 112 -58.18 33.84 4.33
C MET A 112 -56.88 33.21 4.84
N SER A 113 -56.87 32.82 6.12
CA SER A 113 -55.71 32.20 6.74
C SER A 113 -55.66 30.70 6.47
N PRO A 114 -54.55 30.15 5.94
CA PRO A 114 -54.40 28.72 5.78
C PRO A 114 -54.29 28.03 7.15
N TYR A 115 -54.62 26.75 7.19
CA TYR A 115 -54.36 25.91 8.37
C TYR A 115 -52.85 25.83 8.65
N GLY A 116 -52.06 25.60 7.59
CA GLY A 116 -50.62 25.44 7.68
C GLY A 116 -49.83 26.36 6.75
N TYR A 117 -48.66 26.85 7.21
CA TYR A 117 -47.79 27.71 6.39
C TYR A 117 -46.31 27.28 6.44
N ILE A 118 -45.68 27.09 5.30
CA ILE A 118 -44.26 26.76 5.19
C ILE A 118 -43.54 27.87 4.41
N LEU A 119 -42.50 28.44 5.02
CA LEU A 119 -41.56 29.31 4.30
C LEU A 119 -40.23 28.57 4.11
N ALA A 120 -39.86 28.31 2.87
CA ALA A 120 -38.62 27.65 2.50
C ALA A 120 -37.65 28.63 1.83
N ALA A 121 -36.44 28.73 2.36
CA ALA A 121 -35.38 29.56 1.78
C ALA A 121 -34.00 28.94 2.01
N PRO A 122 -33.07 29.05 1.06
CA PRO A 122 -31.73 28.47 1.17
C PRO A 122 -30.81 29.36 2.03
N VAL A 123 -31.30 29.85 3.17
CA VAL A 123 -30.57 30.74 4.08
C VAL A 123 -30.63 30.23 5.51
N HIS A 124 -29.67 30.63 6.34
CA HIS A 124 -29.75 30.43 7.78
C HIS A 124 -30.54 31.58 8.43
N PHE A 125 -31.70 31.25 9.00
CA PHE A 125 -32.53 32.24 9.70
C PHE A 125 -31.97 32.57 11.09
N SER A 126 -31.97 33.85 11.44
CA SER A 126 -31.63 34.27 12.80
C SER A 126 -32.76 33.94 13.78
N LYS A 127 -32.44 33.84 15.08
CA LYS A 127 -33.46 33.68 16.14
C LYS A 127 -34.55 34.74 16.06
N ALA A 128 -34.17 36.00 15.82
CA ALA A 128 -35.13 37.10 15.68
C ALA A 128 -36.08 36.91 14.47
N ALA A 129 -35.61 36.28 13.39
CA ALA A 129 -36.45 35.97 12.23
C ALA A 129 -37.45 34.85 12.56
N HIS A 130 -37.01 33.81 13.30
CA HIS A 130 -37.93 32.78 13.81
C HIS A 130 -38.99 33.39 14.74
N ASP A 131 -38.60 34.20 15.72
CA ASP A 131 -39.56 34.77 16.68
C ASP A 131 -40.58 35.66 15.95
N ARG A 132 -40.12 36.47 14.99
CA ARG A 132 -41.02 37.30 14.17
C ARG A 132 -41.94 36.48 13.27
N PHE A 133 -41.46 35.40 12.66
CA PHE A 133 -42.26 34.46 11.87
C PHE A 133 -43.43 33.89 12.68
N ARG A 134 -43.16 33.46 13.93
CA ARG A 134 -44.18 32.90 14.81
C ARG A 134 -45.20 33.93 15.25
N GLU A 135 -44.76 35.15 15.59
CA GLU A 135 -45.65 36.24 16.03
C GLU A 135 -46.65 36.62 14.92
N GLU A 136 -46.17 36.85 13.70
CA GLU A 136 -46.98 37.27 12.56
C GLU A 136 -48.04 36.21 12.19
N LEU A 137 -47.65 34.95 12.04
CA LEU A 137 -48.58 33.87 11.65
C LEU A 137 -49.62 33.56 12.73
N ARG A 138 -49.23 33.61 14.01
CA ARG A 138 -50.20 33.46 15.13
C ARG A 138 -51.20 34.61 15.17
N SER A 139 -50.76 35.85 14.96
CA SER A 139 -51.65 37.01 14.94
C SER A 139 -52.69 36.94 13.81
N ARG A 140 -52.39 36.18 12.76
CA ARG A 140 -53.28 35.96 11.60
C ARG A 140 -54.08 34.66 11.70
N GLY A 141 -53.95 33.87 12.78
CA GLY A 141 -54.75 32.67 13.00
C GLY A 141 -54.29 31.41 12.26
N VAL A 142 -53.03 31.34 11.83
CA VAL A 142 -52.46 30.11 11.24
C VAL A 142 -52.14 29.11 12.35
N MET A 143 -52.57 27.84 12.18
CA MET A 143 -52.51 26.81 13.22
C MET A 143 -51.13 26.12 13.26
N GLU A 144 -50.58 25.75 12.11
CA GLU A 144 -49.27 25.12 11.99
C GLU A 144 -48.34 25.93 11.09
N PHE A 145 -47.06 26.04 11.44
CA PHE A 145 -46.10 26.72 10.58
C PHE A 145 -44.68 26.21 10.74
N TYR A 146 -43.95 26.19 9.62
CA TYR A 146 -42.58 25.71 9.54
C TYR A 146 -41.72 26.67 8.74
N LEU A 147 -40.50 26.88 9.23
CA LEU A 147 -39.48 27.68 8.56
C LEU A 147 -38.36 26.72 8.13
N TRP A 148 -38.24 26.47 6.83
CA TRP A 148 -37.21 25.61 6.26
C TRP A 148 -36.05 26.47 5.78
N GLY A 149 -35.03 26.58 6.61
CA GLY A 149 -33.76 27.21 6.25
C GLY A 149 -32.82 26.24 5.54
N ALA A 150 -31.62 26.72 5.21
CA ALA A 150 -30.57 25.92 4.58
C ALA A 150 -30.25 24.64 5.38
N GLY A 151 -30.18 24.75 6.72
CA GLY A 151 -29.88 23.62 7.60
C GLY A 151 -30.99 22.56 7.59
N GLU A 152 -32.25 22.97 7.72
CA GLU A 152 -33.39 22.04 7.68
C GLU A 152 -33.54 21.36 6.31
N LEU A 153 -33.31 22.11 5.22
CA LEU A 153 -33.34 21.58 3.86
C LEU A 153 -32.22 20.56 3.64
N GLU A 154 -31.00 20.87 4.10
CA GLU A 154 -29.85 19.98 4.01
C GLU A 154 -30.06 18.70 4.83
N ASP A 155 -30.53 18.82 6.07
CA ASP A 155 -30.85 17.69 6.94
C ASP A 155 -31.92 16.79 6.33
N MET A 156 -32.97 17.38 5.72
CA MET A 156 -33.99 16.61 5.01
C MET A 156 -33.40 15.89 3.78
N LEU A 157 -32.54 16.53 2.99
CA LEU A 157 -31.95 15.94 1.79
C LEU A 157 -30.98 14.79 2.07
N PHE A 158 -30.27 14.82 3.20
CA PHE A 158 -29.36 13.74 3.58
C PHE A 158 -30.06 12.51 4.20
N GLN A 159 -31.38 12.54 4.38
CA GLN A 159 -32.11 11.36 4.82
C GLN A 159 -32.12 10.29 3.70
N PRO A 160 -31.90 9.00 4.01
CA PRO A 160 -31.85 7.93 3.00
C PRO A 160 -33.07 7.85 2.08
N LYS A 161 -34.26 8.22 2.56
CA LYS A 161 -35.50 8.27 1.76
C LYS A 161 -35.43 9.31 0.62
N ASN A 162 -34.67 10.38 0.82
CA ASN A 162 -34.54 11.51 -0.11
C ASN A 162 -33.30 11.39 -1.01
N ASP A 163 -32.60 10.24 -1.07
CA ASP A 163 -31.42 10.03 -1.94
C ASP A 163 -31.73 10.29 -3.42
N HIS A 164 -32.97 9.97 -3.84
CA HIS A 164 -33.45 10.23 -5.19
C HIS A 164 -33.55 11.73 -5.50
N ILE A 165 -33.97 12.55 -4.52
CA ILE A 165 -34.04 14.01 -4.62
C ILE A 165 -32.63 14.60 -4.63
N LEU A 166 -31.78 14.15 -3.70
CA LEU A 166 -30.38 14.59 -3.62
C LEU A 166 -29.61 14.28 -4.93
N PHE A 167 -29.87 13.13 -5.55
CA PHE A 167 -29.29 12.78 -6.84
C PHE A 167 -29.86 13.61 -8.00
N ALA A 168 -31.18 13.78 -8.06
CA ALA A 168 -31.84 14.51 -9.16
C ALA A 168 -31.47 16.01 -9.20
N PHE A 169 -31.30 16.64 -8.05
CA PHE A 169 -31.01 18.08 -7.98
C PHE A 169 -29.52 18.41 -7.86
N PHE A 170 -28.73 17.58 -7.18
CA PHE A 170 -27.32 17.87 -6.89
C PHE A 170 -26.34 16.82 -7.42
N GLY A 171 -26.81 15.75 -8.06
CA GLY A 171 -25.95 14.68 -8.58
C GLY A 171 -25.27 13.83 -7.49
N ILE A 172 -25.69 13.95 -6.23
CA ILE A 172 -25.11 13.25 -5.09
C ILE A 172 -25.98 12.04 -4.73
N SER A 173 -25.41 10.84 -4.68
CA SER A 173 -26.09 9.65 -4.14
C SER A 173 -25.24 8.96 -3.05
N LEU A 174 -25.83 8.78 -1.88
CA LEU A 174 -25.29 8.05 -0.74
C LEU A 174 -25.29 6.53 -0.99
N VAL A 175 -26.32 6.01 -1.66
CA VAL A 175 -26.44 4.58 -2.01
C VAL A 175 -25.38 4.17 -3.04
N THR A 176 -25.12 5.02 -4.03
CA THR A 176 -24.12 4.77 -5.08
C THR A 176 -22.70 4.70 -4.49
N LYS A 177 -22.37 5.56 -3.53
CA LYS A 177 -21.09 5.50 -2.79
C LYS A 177 -20.92 4.21 -1.98
N ARG A 178 -21.96 3.75 -1.29
CA ARG A 178 -21.92 2.49 -0.51
C ARG A 178 -21.77 1.27 -1.42
N ARG A 179 -22.50 1.23 -2.54
CA ARG A 179 -22.41 0.17 -3.57
C ARG A 179 -21.03 0.15 -4.24
N SER A 180 -20.45 1.31 -4.55
CA SER A 180 -19.09 1.45 -5.09
C SER A 180 -18.02 0.90 -4.13
N LYS A 181 -18.09 1.25 -2.83
CA LYS A 181 -17.13 0.74 -1.84
C LYS A 181 -17.22 -0.78 -1.65
N ALA A 182 -18.44 -1.33 -1.61
CA ALA A 182 -18.64 -2.78 -1.53
C ALA A 182 -18.17 -3.52 -2.79
N ALA A 183 -18.32 -2.91 -3.97
CA ALA A 183 -17.77 -3.45 -5.22
C ALA A 183 -16.23 -3.45 -5.21
N SER A 184 -15.61 -2.35 -4.79
CA SER A 184 -14.15 -2.24 -4.64
C SER A 184 -13.59 -3.30 -3.69
N VAL A 185 -14.14 -3.45 -2.48
CA VAL A 185 -13.70 -4.48 -1.52
C VAL A 185 -13.84 -5.89 -2.10
N ARG A 186 -14.95 -6.17 -2.81
CA ARG A 186 -15.12 -7.48 -3.46
C ARG A 186 -14.06 -7.72 -4.53
N SER A 187 -13.74 -6.72 -5.36
CA SER A 187 -12.67 -6.83 -6.36
C SER A 187 -11.32 -7.15 -5.71
N THR A 188 -10.95 -6.41 -4.66
CA THR A 188 -9.72 -6.63 -3.89
C THR A 188 -9.62 -8.04 -3.33
N VAL A 189 -10.70 -8.56 -2.73
CA VAL A 189 -10.74 -9.93 -2.17
C VAL A 189 -10.64 -10.97 -3.28
N LEU A 190 -11.28 -10.76 -4.43
CA LEU A 190 -11.20 -11.65 -5.59
C LEU A 190 -9.78 -11.69 -6.16
N ALA A 191 -9.12 -10.54 -6.33
CA ALA A 191 -7.73 -10.46 -6.78
C ALA A 191 -6.79 -11.21 -5.83
N LYS A 192 -6.89 -10.95 -4.51
CA LYS A 192 -6.14 -11.68 -3.48
C LYS A 192 -6.36 -13.19 -3.59
N ASN A 193 -7.61 -13.65 -3.60
CA ASN A 193 -7.92 -15.08 -3.63
C ASN A 193 -7.46 -15.74 -4.92
N LYS A 194 -7.50 -15.03 -6.06
CA LYS A 194 -6.98 -15.53 -7.33
C LYS A 194 -5.46 -15.67 -7.27
N LEU A 195 -4.73 -14.66 -6.77
CA LEU A 195 -3.29 -14.75 -6.61
C LEU A 195 -2.87 -15.87 -5.66
N MET A 196 -3.54 -16.02 -4.51
CA MET A 196 -3.27 -17.12 -3.57
C MET A 196 -3.47 -18.50 -4.22
N ARG A 197 -4.44 -18.64 -5.14
CA ARG A 197 -4.67 -19.88 -5.87
C ARG A 197 -3.59 -20.15 -6.91
N VAL A 198 -3.16 -19.11 -7.61
CA VAL A 198 -2.18 -19.20 -8.71
C VAL A 198 -0.76 -19.40 -8.18
N LEU A 199 -0.39 -18.66 -7.13
CA LEU A 199 0.96 -18.63 -6.58
C LEU A 199 1.14 -19.55 -5.36
N GLY A 200 0.05 -20.03 -4.75
CA GLY A 200 0.08 -20.80 -3.50
C GLY A 200 0.19 -19.92 -2.24
N GLU A 201 0.15 -20.54 -1.06
CA GLU A 201 0.23 -19.81 0.23
C GLU A 201 1.62 -19.26 0.54
N GLN A 202 2.66 -19.95 0.07
CA GLN A 202 4.05 -19.53 0.12
C GLN A 202 4.50 -19.26 -1.31
N PRO A 203 4.21 -18.07 -1.85
CA PRO A 203 4.42 -17.81 -3.25
C PRO A 203 5.91 -17.88 -3.56
N THR A 204 6.25 -18.75 -4.51
CA THR A 204 7.60 -18.87 -5.07
C THR A 204 7.49 -18.77 -6.57
N GLY A 205 8.46 -18.13 -7.21
CA GLY A 205 8.48 -17.95 -8.66
C GLY A 205 8.32 -16.49 -9.09
N HIS A 206 8.01 -16.32 -10.36
CA HIS A 206 8.03 -15.05 -11.07
C HIS A 206 6.65 -14.72 -11.63
N ILE A 207 6.39 -13.43 -11.76
CA ILE A 207 5.18 -12.88 -12.36
C ILE A 207 5.58 -11.78 -13.33
N LEU A 208 4.78 -11.58 -14.37
CA LEU A 208 4.88 -10.42 -15.23
C LEU A 208 3.89 -9.37 -14.76
N VAL A 209 4.36 -8.18 -14.40
CA VAL A 209 3.49 -7.06 -14.01
C VAL A 209 3.39 -6.11 -15.18
N ARG A 210 2.16 -5.83 -15.64
CA ARG A 210 1.89 -5.05 -16.85
C ARG A 210 1.00 -3.86 -16.53
N ASP A 211 1.27 -2.72 -17.15
CA ASP A 211 0.36 -1.58 -17.15
C ASP A 211 -0.90 -1.96 -17.92
N LEU A 212 -2.06 -1.66 -17.35
CA LEU A 212 -3.33 -1.86 -18.03
C LEU A 212 -3.43 -1.00 -19.31
N SER A 213 -2.72 0.12 -19.35
CA SER A 213 -2.76 1.09 -20.46
C SER A 213 -1.72 0.79 -21.55
N ASP A 214 -0.95 -0.30 -21.42
CA ASP A 214 0.11 -0.68 -22.35
C ASP A 214 -0.44 -1.37 -23.61
N GLU A 215 -0.05 -0.85 -24.78
CA GLU A 215 -0.45 -1.36 -26.09
C GLU A 215 0.71 -1.95 -26.90
N ASN A 216 1.98 -1.76 -26.49
CA ASN A 216 3.16 -2.15 -27.29
C ASN A 216 3.91 -3.38 -26.75
N TYR A 217 3.44 -4.01 -25.68
CA TYR A 217 3.94 -5.33 -25.31
C TYR A 217 3.83 -6.33 -26.49
N PRO A 218 4.86 -7.18 -26.73
CA PRO A 218 6.05 -7.41 -25.89
C PRO A 218 7.32 -6.65 -26.32
N PHE A 219 7.21 -5.57 -27.09
CA PHE A 219 8.37 -4.92 -27.71
C PHE A 219 8.95 -3.82 -26.81
N GLU A 220 10.11 -4.07 -26.20
CA GLU A 220 10.82 -3.08 -25.36
C GLU A 220 11.30 -1.87 -26.17
N ASP A 221 11.76 -2.09 -27.40
CA ASP A 221 12.34 -1.06 -28.27
C ASP A 221 11.35 0.04 -28.68
N ASP A 222 10.04 -0.22 -28.57
CA ASP A 222 8.99 0.76 -28.81
C ASP A 222 8.89 1.80 -27.69
N TYR A 223 9.67 1.63 -26.61
CA TYR A 223 9.71 2.51 -25.45
C TYR A 223 11.08 3.19 -25.28
N PRO A 224 11.20 4.49 -25.56
CA PRO A 224 12.47 5.22 -25.40
C PRO A 224 13.04 5.26 -23.97
N ASP A 225 12.19 5.04 -22.96
CA ASP A 225 12.51 5.10 -21.55
C ASP A 225 12.23 3.78 -20.79
N PHE A 226 12.17 2.65 -21.50
CA PHE A 226 11.85 1.34 -20.90
C PHE A 226 12.73 1.00 -19.69
N ASP A 227 14.05 1.24 -19.79
CA ASP A 227 15.01 1.00 -18.71
C ASP A 227 14.67 1.72 -17.39
N ARG A 228 14.05 2.90 -17.50
CA ARG A 228 13.75 3.77 -16.35
C ARG A 228 12.31 3.62 -15.89
N ASN A 229 11.40 3.37 -16.81
CA ASN A 229 9.97 3.28 -16.56
C ASN A 229 9.36 2.15 -17.42
N PRO A 230 9.64 0.89 -17.10
CA PRO A 230 9.14 -0.22 -17.90
C PRO A 230 7.62 -0.32 -17.75
N ARG A 231 6.89 -0.47 -18.86
CA ARG A 231 5.40 -0.57 -18.85
C ARG A 231 4.96 -1.99 -18.51
N TRP A 232 5.89 -2.92 -18.62
CA TRP A 232 5.77 -4.27 -18.14
C TRP A 232 7.14 -4.72 -17.65
N LYS A 233 7.17 -5.51 -16.59
CA LYS A 233 8.42 -6.08 -16.07
C LYS A 233 8.16 -7.33 -15.27
N GLU A 234 9.07 -8.29 -15.38
CA GLU A 234 9.07 -9.49 -14.57
C GLU A 234 9.52 -9.15 -13.14
N TYR A 235 8.88 -9.78 -12.15
CA TYR A 235 9.29 -9.67 -10.77
C TYR A 235 9.22 -11.02 -10.05
N LYS A 236 10.21 -11.27 -9.20
CA LYS A 236 10.21 -12.43 -8.31
C LYS A 236 9.27 -12.18 -7.14
N VAL A 237 8.30 -13.06 -6.95
CA VAL A 237 7.36 -12.96 -5.84
C VAL A 237 8.07 -13.33 -4.54
N HIS A 238 7.86 -12.52 -3.50
CA HIS A 238 8.43 -12.76 -2.18
C HIS A 238 7.40 -13.29 -1.19
N SER A 239 6.29 -12.56 -1.00
CA SER A 239 5.29 -12.90 0.02
C SER A 239 3.97 -12.16 -0.21
N PHE A 240 2.93 -12.55 0.53
CA PHE A 240 1.70 -11.76 0.64
C PHE A 240 1.75 -10.84 1.86
N ASP A 241 1.46 -9.56 1.65
CA ASP A 241 1.15 -8.57 2.69
C ASP A 241 -0.39 -8.48 2.83
N PRO A 242 -0.94 -8.11 4.00
CA PRO A 242 -2.38 -7.90 4.15
C PRO A 242 -2.99 -6.92 3.12
N ARG A 243 -2.18 -6.01 2.56
CA ARG A 243 -2.61 -5.02 1.57
C ARG A 243 -2.29 -5.40 0.12
N GLY A 244 -1.46 -6.40 -0.13
CA GLY A 244 -0.99 -6.67 -1.49
C GLY A 244 0.03 -7.79 -1.65
N LEU A 245 0.61 -7.86 -2.84
CA LEU A 245 1.69 -8.78 -3.19
C LEU A 245 3.04 -8.07 -3.04
N VAL A 246 3.96 -8.68 -2.29
CA VAL A 246 5.33 -8.18 -2.16
C VAL A 246 6.21 -8.87 -3.18
N VAL A 247 6.90 -8.08 -3.98
CA VAL A 247 7.85 -8.55 -4.98
C VAL A 247 9.25 -8.06 -4.67
N THR A 248 10.25 -8.81 -5.14
CA THR A 248 11.65 -8.40 -5.06
C THR A 248 12.01 -7.65 -6.34
N VAL A 249 12.46 -6.42 -6.18
CA VAL A 249 12.82 -5.53 -7.31
C VAL A 249 14.32 -5.53 -7.55
N ALA A 250 15.13 -5.64 -6.49
CA ALA A 250 16.57 -5.76 -6.62
C ALA A 250 17.19 -6.53 -5.45
N ARG A 251 18.26 -7.29 -5.74
CA ARG A 251 19.12 -7.93 -4.73
C ARG A 251 20.58 -7.68 -5.06
N HIS A 252 21.33 -7.11 -4.13
CA HIS A 252 22.73 -6.72 -4.39
C HIS A 252 23.67 -7.24 -3.31
N PHE A 253 24.89 -7.60 -3.71
CA PHE A 253 25.94 -7.92 -2.76
C PHE A 253 26.22 -6.74 -1.84
N ALA A 254 26.24 -7.00 -0.54
CA ALA A 254 26.37 -5.99 0.50
C ALA A 254 27.38 -6.36 1.59
N TYR A 255 27.83 -5.33 2.28
CA TYR A 255 28.66 -5.40 3.47
C TYR A 255 27.89 -4.82 4.64
N PHE A 256 28.02 -5.45 5.80
CA PHE A 256 27.43 -4.96 7.04
C PHE A 256 28.32 -5.26 8.24
N ASP A 257 28.68 -4.25 9.02
CA ASP A 257 29.35 -4.43 10.30
C ASP A 257 28.43 -4.03 11.45
N ARG A 258 28.11 -5.03 12.29
CA ARG A 258 27.22 -4.88 13.45
C ARG A 258 27.83 -3.98 14.52
N ASP A 259 29.15 -4.03 14.70
CA ASP A 259 29.82 -3.33 15.80
C ASP A 259 29.97 -1.85 15.48
N SER A 260 30.38 -1.52 14.25
CA SER A 260 30.53 -0.13 13.79
C SER A 260 29.24 0.49 13.26
N ARG A 261 28.20 -0.31 13.01
CA ARG A 261 26.95 0.10 12.32
C ARG A 261 27.21 0.70 10.93
N GLU A 262 28.29 0.26 10.28
CA GLU A 262 28.64 0.63 8.92
C GLU A 262 28.08 -0.38 7.92
N TRP A 263 27.70 0.08 6.73
CA TRP A 263 27.23 -0.80 5.65
C TRP A 263 27.57 -0.26 4.27
N ASP A 264 27.52 -1.13 3.26
CA ASP A 264 27.62 -0.76 1.85
C ASP A 264 26.96 -1.81 0.94
N TYR A 265 26.76 -1.47 -0.32
CA TYR A 265 26.37 -2.41 -1.37
C TYR A 265 26.80 -1.91 -2.75
N THR A 266 26.85 -2.83 -3.71
CA THR A 266 27.17 -2.53 -5.11
C THR A 266 25.98 -2.82 -6.03
N LYS A 267 25.63 -1.85 -6.89
CA LYS A 267 24.57 -2.00 -7.90
C LYS A 267 25.06 -2.64 -9.21
N VAL A 268 26.34 -3.02 -9.29
CA VAL A 268 26.94 -3.51 -10.54
C VAL A 268 26.28 -4.81 -11.00
N VAL A 269 25.83 -5.64 -10.06
CA VAL A 269 25.19 -6.94 -10.36
C VAL A 269 23.99 -7.13 -9.45
N ASP A 270 22.88 -7.58 -10.03
CA ASP A 270 21.77 -8.17 -9.28
C ASP A 270 22.06 -9.66 -9.02
N GLU A 271 21.86 -10.10 -7.77
CA GLU A 271 22.07 -11.49 -7.34
C GLU A 271 20.98 -12.41 -7.89
N ASP A 272 19.77 -11.90 -8.12
CA ASP A 272 18.70 -12.65 -8.79
C ASP A 272 18.44 -11.96 -10.15
N PRO A 273 19.38 -12.07 -11.12
CA PRO A 273 19.16 -11.49 -12.43
C PRO A 273 17.97 -12.19 -13.09
N PHE A 274 17.17 -11.40 -13.79
CA PHE A 274 16.11 -11.95 -14.63
C PHE A 274 16.75 -12.80 -15.75
N PRO A 275 16.19 -13.98 -16.07
CA PRO A 275 16.59 -14.71 -17.26
C PRO A 275 16.19 -13.87 -18.48
N MET A 276 17.17 -13.20 -19.08
CA MET A 276 16.98 -12.50 -20.35
C MET A 276 17.06 -13.54 -21.45
N ASP A 277 15.91 -14.04 -21.91
CA ASP A 277 15.90 -14.73 -23.20
C ASP A 277 16.39 -13.72 -24.24
N HIS A 278 17.42 -14.10 -25.01
CA HIS A 278 17.80 -13.55 -26.32
C HIS A 278 19.21 -12.96 -26.53
N GLN A 279 20.21 -13.10 -25.64
CA GLN A 279 21.61 -12.77 -26.02
C GLN A 279 22.68 -13.50 -25.19
N GLU A 280 23.18 -14.64 -25.69
CA GLU A 280 24.27 -15.42 -25.04
C GLU A 280 25.49 -14.56 -24.68
N ALA A 281 25.85 -13.57 -25.52
CA ALA A 281 26.98 -12.70 -25.29
C ALA A 281 26.77 -11.76 -24.08
N LEU A 282 25.55 -11.25 -23.90
CA LEU A 282 25.20 -10.39 -22.76
C LEU A 282 25.15 -11.21 -21.46
N GLU A 283 24.60 -12.41 -21.52
CA GLU A 283 24.59 -13.35 -20.40
C GLU A 283 26.00 -13.71 -19.94
N GLN A 284 26.92 -14.00 -20.87
CA GLN A 284 28.32 -14.28 -20.55
C GLN A 284 29.00 -13.07 -19.88
N GLN A 285 28.76 -11.86 -20.38
CA GLN A 285 29.30 -10.64 -19.78
C GLN A 285 28.74 -10.41 -18.37
N LEU A 286 27.44 -10.55 -18.19
CA LEU A 286 26.77 -10.39 -16.89
C LEU A 286 27.27 -11.44 -15.90
N GLN A 287 27.43 -12.69 -16.35
CA GLN A 287 27.97 -13.77 -15.54
C GLN A 287 29.43 -13.51 -15.14
N ALA A 288 30.26 -12.99 -16.04
CA ALA A 288 31.63 -12.61 -15.73
C ALA A 288 31.69 -11.46 -14.70
N GLN A 289 30.81 -10.46 -14.83
CA GLN A 289 30.68 -9.39 -13.83
C GLN A 289 30.20 -9.93 -12.48
N ARG A 290 29.22 -10.83 -12.48
CA ARG A 290 28.72 -11.49 -11.27
C ARG A 290 29.81 -12.24 -10.54
N LEU A 291 30.63 -13.00 -11.26
CA LEU A 291 31.79 -13.69 -10.70
C LEU A 291 32.81 -12.71 -10.13
N ALA A 292 33.09 -11.61 -10.83
CA ALA A 292 34.02 -10.58 -10.33
C ALA A 292 33.54 -9.91 -9.05
N VAL A 293 32.26 -9.53 -8.98
CA VAL A 293 31.64 -8.94 -7.78
C VAL A 293 31.63 -9.94 -6.63
N LYS A 294 31.18 -11.16 -6.90
CA LYS A 294 31.12 -12.22 -5.90
C LYS A 294 32.50 -12.55 -5.34
N GLY A 295 33.52 -12.63 -6.20
CA GLY A 295 34.90 -12.88 -5.78
C GLY A 295 35.40 -11.84 -4.78
N ILE A 296 35.12 -10.54 -4.98
CA ILE A 296 35.46 -9.50 -3.99
C ILE A 296 34.62 -9.62 -2.73
N TRP A 297 33.31 -9.89 -2.86
CA TRP A 297 32.41 -10.07 -1.72
C TRP A 297 32.82 -11.24 -0.83
N GLU A 298 33.29 -12.33 -1.42
CA GLU A 298 33.87 -13.47 -0.69
C GLU A 298 35.17 -13.13 0.03
N LEU A 299 35.90 -12.08 -0.35
CA LEU A 299 37.08 -11.65 0.40
C LEU A 299 36.75 -10.87 1.68
N LEU A 300 35.48 -10.44 1.83
CA LEU A 300 35.00 -9.82 3.05
C LEU A 300 34.90 -10.86 4.18
N PRO A 301 35.09 -10.44 5.45
CA PRO A 301 34.83 -11.30 6.60
C PRO A 301 33.41 -11.87 6.53
N ARG A 302 33.23 -13.19 6.74
CA ARG A 302 31.92 -13.85 6.65
C ARG A 302 30.86 -13.20 7.52
N ALA A 303 31.21 -12.80 8.73
CA ALA A 303 30.31 -12.12 9.65
C ALA A 303 29.80 -10.76 9.13
N SER A 304 30.48 -10.19 8.13
CA SER A 304 30.15 -8.91 7.52
C SER A 304 29.53 -9.00 6.13
N ARG A 305 29.34 -10.22 5.60
CA ARG A 305 28.68 -10.43 4.31
C ARG A 305 27.17 -10.29 4.50
N ALA A 306 26.54 -9.53 3.62
CA ALA A 306 25.09 -9.39 3.56
C ALA A 306 24.63 -9.31 2.09
N ILE A 307 23.32 -9.40 1.88
CA ILE A 307 22.66 -9.05 0.63
C ILE A 307 21.73 -7.88 0.92
N TRP A 308 21.89 -6.77 0.20
CA TRP A 308 20.91 -5.68 0.21
C TRP A 308 19.74 -6.07 -0.66
N VAL A 309 18.52 -5.93 -0.13
CA VAL A 309 17.30 -6.32 -0.82
C VAL A 309 16.32 -5.17 -0.82
N HIS A 310 15.81 -4.86 -2.02
CA HIS A 310 14.75 -3.90 -2.24
C HIS A 310 13.48 -4.63 -2.67
N ARG A 311 12.43 -4.46 -1.87
CA ARG A 311 11.12 -5.06 -2.10
C ARG A 311 10.07 -3.98 -2.27
N GLU A 312 9.12 -4.22 -3.15
CA GLU A 312 8.02 -3.30 -3.39
C GLU A 312 6.65 -4.01 -3.30
N LEU A 313 5.63 -3.22 -2.95
CA LEU A 313 4.27 -3.68 -2.72
C LEU A 313 3.36 -3.28 -3.87
N ILE A 314 2.75 -4.29 -4.49
CA ILE A 314 1.65 -4.15 -5.45
C ILE A 314 0.35 -4.37 -4.69
N ARG A 315 -0.48 -3.34 -4.55
CA ARG A 315 -1.72 -3.46 -3.76
C ARG A 315 -2.79 -4.24 -4.51
N PHE A 316 -3.57 -5.03 -3.79
CA PHE A 316 -4.66 -5.81 -4.40
C PHE A 316 -5.75 -4.93 -5.02
N ASP A 317 -5.94 -3.71 -4.54
CA ASP A 317 -6.92 -2.76 -5.10
C ASP A 317 -6.41 -2.02 -6.34
N ASN A 318 -5.14 -2.18 -6.71
CA ASN A 318 -4.58 -1.69 -7.97
C ASN A 318 -4.50 -2.78 -9.05
N ILE A 319 -4.88 -4.03 -8.72
CA ILE A 319 -4.87 -5.15 -9.65
C ILE A 319 -6.24 -5.24 -10.32
N GLU A 320 -6.25 -5.05 -11.63
CA GLU A 320 -7.46 -5.03 -12.45
C GLU A 320 -7.75 -6.41 -13.05
N TYR A 321 -6.70 -7.11 -13.48
CA TYR A 321 -6.83 -8.45 -14.05
C TYR A 321 -5.61 -9.31 -13.75
N ILE A 322 -5.83 -10.63 -13.72
CA ILE A 322 -4.79 -11.64 -13.53
C ILE A 322 -4.98 -12.69 -14.61
N ASP A 323 -3.97 -12.91 -15.44
CA ASP A 323 -3.85 -14.09 -16.29
C ASP A 323 -3.01 -15.12 -15.52
N ASP A 324 -3.54 -16.32 -15.29
CA ASP A 324 -2.85 -17.37 -14.55
C ASP A 324 -1.87 -18.19 -15.41
N LYS A 325 -1.93 -18.06 -16.73
CA LYS A 325 -1.11 -18.85 -17.67
C LYS A 325 -0.03 -18.01 -18.34
N GLY A 326 -0.29 -16.73 -18.57
CA GLY A 326 0.55 -15.87 -19.39
C GLY A 326 0.40 -16.19 -20.88
N ASP A 327 1.47 -16.04 -21.65
CA ASP A 327 1.44 -16.19 -23.11
C ASP A 327 2.65 -16.96 -23.66
N GLY A 328 2.89 -16.82 -24.98
CA GLY A 328 3.97 -17.51 -25.68
C GLY A 328 5.36 -17.05 -25.28
N ASP A 329 5.50 -15.75 -24.98
CA ASP A 329 6.77 -15.10 -24.64
C ASP A 329 7.04 -15.24 -23.13
N PHE A 330 6.03 -15.02 -22.29
CA PHE A 330 6.13 -15.12 -20.83
C PHE A 330 5.13 -16.13 -20.28
N LYS A 331 5.60 -17.38 -20.11
CA LYS A 331 4.84 -18.52 -19.58
C LYS A 331 4.74 -18.51 -18.06
N MET A 332 4.29 -17.39 -17.52
CA MET A 332 4.10 -17.16 -16.09
C MET A 332 2.88 -16.28 -15.87
N PRO A 333 2.33 -16.18 -14.65
CA PRO A 333 1.15 -15.36 -14.42
C PRO A 333 1.40 -13.89 -14.77
N HIS A 334 0.46 -13.26 -15.48
CA HIS A 334 0.47 -11.82 -15.76
C HIS A 334 -0.48 -11.11 -14.82
N ILE A 335 -0.01 -10.02 -14.20
CA ILE A 335 -0.80 -9.16 -13.34
C ILE A 335 -0.93 -7.80 -14.02
N TYR A 336 -2.16 -7.43 -14.38
CA TYR A 336 -2.46 -6.14 -14.98
C TYR A 336 -2.83 -5.16 -13.89
N VAL A 337 -2.08 -4.06 -13.83
CA VAL A 337 -2.20 -3.04 -12.79
C VAL A 337 -2.24 -1.66 -13.41
N LEU A 338 -2.89 -0.72 -12.74
CA LEU A 338 -2.82 0.69 -13.10
C LEU A 338 -1.50 1.29 -12.61
N TYR A 339 -0.68 1.77 -13.55
CA TYR A 339 0.60 2.39 -13.20
C TYR A 339 0.41 3.82 -12.70
N ASP A 340 1.12 4.16 -11.62
CA ASP A 340 1.32 5.54 -11.21
C ASP A 340 2.48 6.15 -12.04
N PRO A 341 2.32 7.37 -12.60
CA PRO A 341 3.35 7.99 -13.43
C PRO A 341 4.72 8.18 -12.75
N LYS A 342 4.80 8.15 -11.42
CA LYS A 342 6.04 8.35 -10.66
C LYS A 342 6.56 7.08 -10.00
N ARG A 343 5.67 6.14 -9.67
CA ARG A 343 5.99 4.94 -8.88
C ARG A 343 5.75 3.63 -9.61
N GLY A 344 5.26 3.69 -10.86
CA GLY A 344 4.90 2.51 -11.63
C GLY A 344 3.82 1.70 -10.91
N PRO A 345 3.95 0.36 -10.81
CA PRO A 345 2.91 -0.50 -10.23
C PRO A 345 2.88 -0.47 -8.69
N PHE A 346 3.77 0.28 -8.04
CA PHE A 346 4.07 0.12 -6.63
C PHE A 346 3.48 1.21 -5.74
N SER A 347 3.08 0.81 -4.53
CA SER A 347 2.49 1.72 -3.53
C SER A 347 3.32 1.89 -2.26
N GLY A 348 4.43 1.17 -2.15
CA GLY A 348 5.32 1.22 -1.00
C GLY A 348 6.50 0.28 -1.20
N TYR A 349 7.55 0.48 -0.41
CA TYR A 349 8.78 -0.28 -0.50
C TYR A 349 9.35 -0.60 0.88
N TYR A 350 10.25 -1.58 0.91
CA TYR A 350 11.01 -1.99 2.07
C TYR A 350 12.43 -2.38 1.65
N GLU A 351 13.42 -1.79 2.31
CA GLU A 351 14.84 -2.08 2.09
C GLU A 351 15.44 -2.71 3.36
N CYS A 352 16.22 -3.77 3.20
CA CYS A 352 16.94 -4.38 4.32
C CYS A 352 18.24 -5.06 3.88
N LEU A 353 19.04 -5.45 4.87
CA LEU A 353 20.21 -6.31 4.71
C LEU A 353 19.87 -7.71 5.17
N GLU A 354 19.91 -8.70 4.28
CA GLU A 354 19.85 -10.12 4.61
C GLU A 354 21.24 -10.62 4.98
N ILE A 355 21.43 -10.98 6.24
CA ILE A 355 22.72 -11.49 6.75
C ILE A 355 22.78 -13.02 6.55
N ASN A 356 21.63 -13.67 6.70
CA ASN A 356 21.41 -15.08 6.40
C ASN A 356 19.91 -15.31 6.17
N GLN A 357 19.50 -16.56 5.92
CA GLN A 357 18.11 -16.94 5.63
C GLN A 357 17.10 -16.59 6.74
N HIS A 358 17.55 -16.25 7.96
CA HIS A 358 16.69 -15.99 9.11
C HIS A 358 16.96 -14.64 9.78
N THR A 359 17.96 -13.90 9.32
CA THR A 359 18.42 -12.68 9.99
C THR A 359 18.46 -11.53 9.01
N HIS A 360 17.68 -10.50 9.32
CA HIS A 360 17.61 -9.26 8.57
C HIS A 360 17.99 -8.07 9.46
N ALA A 361 18.60 -7.05 8.88
CA ALA A 361 18.85 -5.77 9.53
C ALA A 361 18.18 -4.64 8.75
N SER A 362 17.52 -3.74 9.48
CA SER A 362 17.03 -2.48 8.93
C SER A 362 18.21 -1.55 8.63
N LEU A 363 18.08 -0.72 7.60
CA LEU A 363 19.04 0.34 7.27
C LEU A 363 18.96 1.54 8.23
N GLU A 364 17.93 1.60 9.07
CA GLU A 364 17.68 2.73 9.96
C GLU A 364 18.81 2.90 10.99
N GLY A 365 19.41 4.09 10.99
CA GLY A 365 20.53 4.42 11.88
C GLY A 365 21.83 3.68 11.56
N LEU A 366 21.99 3.15 10.34
CA LEU A 366 23.27 2.66 9.83
C LEU A 366 23.96 3.74 8.99
N THR A 367 25.29 3.77 9.01
CA THR A 367 26.08 4.73 8.24
C THR A 367 26.65 4.05 7.00
N ARG A 368 26.40 4.60 5.82
CA ARG A 368 26.96 4.04 4.59
C ARG A 368 28.43 4.44 4.45
N LYS A 369 29.30 3.47 4.17
CA LYS A 369 30.73 3.66 3.93
C LYS A 369 31.17 2.86 2.71
N THR A 370 31.90 3.47 1.79
CA THR A 370 32.35 2.79 0.57
C THR A 370 33.32 1.66 0.90
N ILE A 371 32.89 0.42 0.66
CA ILE A 371 33.67 -0.83 0.81
C ILE A 371 33.91 -1.45 -0.56
N PHE A 372 32.91 -1.42 -1.43
CA PHE A 372 33.04 -1.97 -2.78
C PHE A 372 33.82 -1.00 -3.68
N PRO A 373 34.73 -1.50 -4.53
CA PRO A 373 35.44 -0.67 -5.49
C PRO A 373 34.53 -0.30 -6.68
N ASP A 374 34.90 0.77 -7.40
CA ASP A 374 34.20 1.19 -8.62
C ASP A 374 34.40 0.21 -9.78
N LYS A 375 35.48 -0.59 -9.75
CA LYS A 375 35.84 -1.56 -10.79
C LYS A 375 36.17 -2.92 -10.15
N PHE A 376 35.60 -3.98 -10.73
CA PHE A 376 35.78 -5.35 -10.28
C PHE A 376 36.74 -6.09 -11.22
N SER A 377 37.71 -6.80 -10.65
CA SER A 377 38.62 -7.67 -11.39
C SER A 377 38.14 -9.12 -11.35
N VAL A 378 38.46 -9.88 -12.38
CA VAL A 378 38.18 -11.33 -12.42
C VAL A 378 38.83 -12.01 -11.21
N PRO A 379 38.13 -12.90 -10.49
CA PRO A 379 38.70 -13.60 -9.35
C PRO A 379 39.82 -14.53 -9.83
N GLY A 380 40.88 -14.63 -9.05
CA GLY A 380 42.01 -15.52 -9.34
C GLY A 380 42.53 -16.21 -8.09
N PHE A 381 43.36 -17.22 -8.29
CA PHE A 381 44.13 -17.81 -7.21
C PHE A 381 45.38 -16.97 -6.94
N GLY A 382 45.71 -16.83 -5.67
CA GLY A 382 47.00 -16.32 -5.22
C GLY A 382 48.08 -17.39 -5.36
N THR A 383 48.98 -17.45 -4.37
CA THR A 383 50.03 -18.47 -4.37
C THR A 383 49.44 -19.84 -4.03
N ILE A 384 49.76 -20.85 -4.82
CA ILE A 384 49.37 -22.25 -4.56
C ILE A 384 50.51 -22.94 -3.81
N HIS A 385 50.29 -23.20 -2.53
CA HIS A 385 51.24 -23.83 -1.61
C HIS A 385 51.10 -25.36 -1.67
N THR A 386 51.81 -26.00 -2.60
CA THR A 386 51.83 -27.46 -2.78
C THR A 386 52.96 -28.16 -2.03
N GLY A 387 54.08 -27.48 -1.79
CA GLY A 387 55.29 -28.07 -1.19
C GLY A 387 55.26 -28.19 0.34
N GLN A 388 54.36 -27.49 1.01
CA GLN A 388 54.18 -27.53 2.45
C GLN A 388 52.70 -27.69 2.77
N SER A 389 52.29 -28.91 3.13
CA SER A 389 50.92 -29.16 3.57
C SER A 389 50.60 -28.33 4.81
N LEU A 390 49.41 -27.74 4.81
CA LEU A 390 48.87 -27.00 5.92
C LEU A 390 48.44 -27.98 7.01
N ALA A 391 49.14 -27.92 8.14
CA ALA A 391 48.73 -28.63 9.34
C ALA A 391 47.47 -27.98 9.93
N ILE A 392 46.41 -28.77 10.04
CA ILE A 392 45.15 -28.45 10.72
C ILE A 392 44.82 -29.58 11.70
N ASP A 393 44.01 -29.30 12.71
CA ASP A 393 43.60 -30.32 13.68
C ASP A 393 42.68 -31.38 13.04
N GLU A 394 42.65 -32.56 13.65
CA GLU A 394 41.93 -33.74 13.12
C GLU A 394 40.43 -33.50 12.97
N ALA A 395 39.80 -32.75 13.87
CA ALA A 395 38.37 -32.47 13.77
C ALA A 395 38.07 -31.56 12.58
N THR A 396 38.84 -30.49 12.41
CA THR A 396 38.70 -29.60 11.25
C THR A 396 38.96 -30.34 9.93
N ARG A 397 39.97 -31.22 9.89
CA ARG A 397 40.24 -32.11 8.76
C ARG A 397 39.03 -33.00 8.45
N SER A 398 38.50 -33.68 9.46
CA SER A 398 37.34 -34.57 9.31
C SER A 398 36.12 -33.84 8.75
N MET A 399 35.87 -32.60 9.22
CA MET A 399 34.77 -31.78 8.73
C MET A 399 34.91 -31.43 7.25
N LEU A 400 36.11 -31.06 6.81
CA LEU A 400 36.38 -30.79 5.39
C LEU A 400 36.20 -32.06 4.52
N GLN A 401 36.67 -33.21 5.02
CA GLN A 401 36.52 -34.50 4.33
C GLN A 401 35.06 -34.96 4.23
N GLN A 402 34.22 -34.57 5.18
CA GLN A 402 32.76 -34.81 5.15
C GLN A 402 32.01 -33.83 4.24
N GLY A 403 32.72 -32.99 3.48
CA GLY A 403 32.13 -32.09 2.49
C GLY A 403 31.74 -30.72 3.04
N ARG A 404 32.19 -30.34 4.25
CA ARG A 404 32.01 -28.96 4.72
C ARG A 404 32.87 -28.03 3.87
N GLN A 405 32.21 -27.15 3.13
CA GLN A 405 32.89 -26.24 2.19
C GLN A 405 33.58 -25.07 2.87
N GLU A 406 33.14 -24.62 4.04
CA GLU A 406 33.74 -23.45 4.69
C GLU A 406 34.38 -23.78 6.04
N VAL A 407 35.56 -23.21 6.28
CA VAL A 407 36.35 -23.44 7.49
C VAL A 407 36.98 -22.17 8.02
N THR A 408 37.03 -22.01 9.34
CA THR A 408 37.75 -20.93 10.01
C THR A 408 38.89 -21.53 10.80
N LEU A 409 40.11 -21.06 10.53
CA LEU A 409 41.32 -21.45 11.22
C LEU A 409 41.78 -20.33 12.17
N TYR A 410 42.20 -20.71 13.36
CA TYR A 410 42.68 -19.84 14.42
C TYR A 410 44.14 -20.17 14.72
N GLY A 411 45.00 -19.18 14.60
CA GLY A 411 46.43 -19.33 14.87
C GLY A 411 46.97 -18.27 15.82
N LEU A 412 48.01 -18.61 16.58
CA LEU A 412 48.77 -17.66 17.39
C LEU A 412 50.12 -17.32 16.77
N GLY A 413 50.60 -16.10 17.00
CA GLY A 413 51.92 -15.67 16.56
C GLY A 413 52.07 -15.69 15.03
N THR A 414 53.03 -16.48 14.53
CA THR A 414 53.34 -16.61 13.09
C THR A 414 52.57 -17.74 12.41
N GLN A 415 51.72 -18.47 13.13
CA GLN A 415 50.89 -19.52 12.54
C GLN A 415 50.01 -18.92 11.43
N TYR A 416 50.05 -19.53 10.25
CA TYR A 416 49.41 -19.03 9.02
C TYR A 416 49.89 -17.67 8.53
N GLY A 417 51.05 -17.19 9.03
CA GLY A 417 51.62 -15.89 8.70
C GLY A 417 51.98 -15.71 7.22
N HIS A 418 52.32 -16.82 6.56
CA HIS A 418 52.70 -16.87 5.14
C HIS A 418 51.50 -16.81 4.19
N LEU A 419 50.29 -17.13 4.67
CA LEU A 419 49.08 -17.12 3.84
C LEU A 419 48.57 -15.69 3.63
N LYS A 420 48.07 -15.43 2.42
CA LYS A 420 47.39 -14.20 2.01
C LYS A 420 45.96 -14.51 1.52
N PRO A 421 45.04 -13.54 1.50
CA PRO A 421 43.77 -13.70 0.79
C PRO A 421 44.02 -14.17 -0.64
N THR A 422 43.17 -15.06 -1.14
CA THR A 422 43.26 -15.79 -2.43
C THR A 422 44.31 -16.91 -2.51
N ASP A 423 45.25 -17.03 -1.56
CA ASP A 423 46.20 -18.16 -1.57
C ASP A 423 45.48 -19.50 -1.41
N VAL A 424 46.07 -20.54 -1.99
CA VAL A 424 45.57 -21.91 -1.92
C VAL A 424 46.59 -22.78 -1.20
N ALA A 425 46.17 -23.56 -0.21
CA ALA A 425 47.07 -24.43 0.56
C ALA A 425 46.56 -25.88 0.59
N LEU A 426 47.46 -26.83 0.31
CA LEU A 426 47.17 -28.26 0.41
C LEU A 426 46.91 -28.63 1.88
N VAL A 427 45.87 -29.41 2.17
CA VAL A 427 45.58 -29.86 3.54
C VAL A 427 46.29 -31.19 3.82
N ASP A 428 47.01 -31.28 4.94
CA ASP A 428 47.75 -32.49 5.33
C ASP A 428 46.84 -33.66 5.75
N GLY A 429 47.31 -34.90 5.62
CA GLY A 429 46.67 -36.11 6.17
C GLY A 429 45.58 -36.73 5.30
N GLN A 430 45.77 -36.79 3.98
CA GLN A 430 44.78 -37.37 3.08
C GLN A 430 44.69 -38.90 3.18
N THR A 431 43.55 -39.38 3.68
CA THR A 431 43.02 -40.73 3.49
C THR A 431 41.58 -40.65 2.95
N SER A 432 41.37 -39.89 1.87
CA SER A 432 40.05 -39.88 1.20
C SER A 432 39.84 -41.15 0.37
N ARG A 433 38.61 -41.65 0.34
CA ARG A 433 38.15 -42.74 -0.55
C ARG A 433 38.22 -42.39 -2.05
N SER A 434 38.39 -41.10 -2.42
CA SER A 434 38.32 -40.62 -3.81
C SER A 434 39.66 -40.26 -4.49
N ALA A 435 40.81 -40.42 -3.82
CA ALA A 435 42.14 -40.06 -4.34
C ALA A 435 42.37 -38.57 -4.72
N GLU A 436 41.37 -37.70 -4.65
CA GLU A 436 41.51 -36.28 -5.00
C GLU A 436 42.15 -35.44 -3.87
N LYS A 437 43.10 -34.58 -4.26
CA LYS A 437 43.74 -33.64 -3.34
C LYS A 437 42.78 -32.52 -2.92
N LEU A 438 42.72 -32.31 -1.61
CA LEU A 438 41.90 -31.33 -0.93
C LEU A 438 42.78 -30.14 -0.56
N TYR A 439 42.37 -28.97 -1.02
CA TYR A 439 42.99 -27.70 -0.71
C TYR A 439 42.01 -26.82 0.04
N ILE A 440 42.53 -25.76 0.65
CA ILE A 440 41.72 -24.62 1.06
C ILE A 440 42.15 -23.38 0.28
N LYS A 441 41.19 -22.57 -0.15
CA LYS A 441 41.42 -21.21 -0.66
C LYS A 441 41.09 -20.22 0.44
N VAL A 442 42.05 -19.39 0.78
CA VAL A 442 41.88 -18.34 1.77
C VAL A 442 40.97 -17.26 1.21
N THR A 443 39.88 -16.97 1.91
CA THR A 443 38.94 -15.90 1.55
C THR A 443 39.21 -14.64 2.35
N ASN A 444 39.43 -14.75 3.66
CA ASN A 444 39.73 -13.59 4.49
C ASN A 444 40.82 -13.91 5.52
N ILE A 445 41.69 -12.95 5.80
CA ILE A 445 42.65 -13.00 6.91
C ILE A 445 42.53 -11.74 7.72
N ARG A 446 42.40 -11.89 9.03
CA ARG A 446 42.47 -10.77 9.98
C ARG A 446 43.20 -11.15 11.25
N THR A 447 43.67 -10.16 11.99
CA THR A 447 44.22 -10.36 13.33
C THR A 447 43.35 -9.62 14.33
N MET A 448 42.86 -10.35 15.33
CA MET A 448 41.97 -9.83 16.35
C MET A 448 42.58 -10.03 17.73
N LYS A 449 42.23 -9.16 18.69
CA LYS A 449 42.52 -9.41 20.10
C LYS A 449 41.64 -10.58 20.58
N ALA A 450 42.23 -11.51 21.30
CA ALA A 450 41.53 -12.64 21.91
C ALA A 450 40.33 -12.19 22.77
N GLU A 451 40.46 -11.08 23.49
CA GLU A 451 39.36 -10.46 24.24
C GLU A 451 38.08 -10.23 23.40
N LEU A 452 38.22 -9.79 22.14
CA LEU A 452 37.08 -9.56 21.26
C LEU A 452 36.44 -10.88 20.81
N LEU A 453 37.27 -11.89 20.49
CA LEU A 453 36.80 -13.22 20.11
C LEU A 453 36.10 -13.92 21.28
N LEU A 454 36.62 -13.77 22.51
CA LEU A 454 36.00 -14.28 23.73
C LEU A 454 34.65 -13.63 24.02
N LYS A 455 34.50 -12.34 23.66
CA LYS A 455 33.20 -11.65 23.76
C LYS A 455 32.22 -12.19 22.72
N GLN A 456 32.65 -12.38 21.47
CA GLN A 456 31.82 -12.93 20.38
C GLN A 456 31.41 -14.38 20.65
N SER A 457 32.27 -15.18 21.29
CA SER A 457 31.96 -16.57 21.61
C SER A 457 30.94 -16.76 22.74
N LYS A 458 30.55 -15.69 23.46
CA LYS A 458 29.45 -15.78 24.45
C LYS A 458 28.13 -16.18 23.81
N ASP A 459 27.90 -15.70 22.59
CA ASP A 459 26.70 -16.00 21.81
C ASP A 459 26.88 -17.27 20.95
N ASN A 460 28.10 -17.81 20.87
CA ASN A 460 28.43 -19.03 20.13
C ASN A 460 29.51 -19.86 20.86
N PRO A 461 29.12 -20.70 21.83
CA PRO A 461 30.07 -21.52 22.61
C PRO A 461 30.92 -22.47 21.77
N THR A 462 30.38 -22.94 20.63
CA THR A 462 31.10 -23.81 19.69
C THR A 462 32.33 -23.10 19.11
N MET A 463 32.25 -21.79 18.87
CA MET A 463 33.37 -20.99 18.39
C MET A 463 34.55 -21.01 19.38
N LEU A 464 34.28 -20.90 20.69
CA LEU A 464 35.34 -20.95 21.70
C LEU A 464 36.02 -22.32 21.72
N HIS A 465 35.22 -23.38 21.70
CA HIS A 465 35.74 -24.75 21.66
C HIS A 465 36.62 -24.99 20.42
N ASP A 466 36.18 -24.53 19.25
CA ASP A 466 36.95 -24.63 18.01
C ASP A 466 38.27 -23.85 18.10
N MET A 467 38.25 -22.62 18.63
CA MET A 467 39.46 -21.80 18.84
C MET A 467 40.47 -22.51 19.75
N GLU A 468 40.05 -22.94 20.93
CA GLU A 468 40.94 -23.55 21.92
C GLU A 468 41.45 -24.91 21.46
N ARG A 469 40.64 -25.69 20.72
CA ARG A 469 41.05 -26.94 20.09
C ARG A 469 42.14 -26.71 19.05
N GLN A 470 41.95 -25.76 18.14
CA GLN A 470 42.92 -25.44 17.09
C GLN A 470 44.22 -24.86 17.64
N ILE A 471 44.12 -24.07 18.71
CA ILE A 471 45.28 -23.49 19.42
C ILE A 471 45.97 -24.52 20.33
N GLY A 472 45.26 -25.57 20.75
CA GLY A 472 45.74 -26.63 21.64
C GLY A 472 45.76 -26.24 23.13
N ARG A 473 45.16 -25.11 23.50
CA ARG A 473 45.02 -24.64 24.89
C ARG A 473 43.99 -23.54 25.03
N ALA A 474 43.65 -23.22 26.28
CA ALA A 474 42.81 -22.07 26.60
C ALA A 474 43.38 -20.75 26.08
N LEU A 475 42.50 -19.92 25.52
CA LEU A 475 42.84 -18.64 24.90
C LEU A 475 42.94 -17.53 25.97
N LYS A 476 44.03 -16.76 25.98
CA LYS A 476 44.20 -15.65 26.94
C LYS A 476 43.80 -14.32 26.32
N ALA A 477 43.05 -13.50 27.05
CA ALA A 477 42.49 -12.23 26.55
C ALA A 477 43.52 -11.26 25.93
N SER A 478 44.76 -11.26 26.42
CA SER A 478 45.86 -10.41 25.93
C SER A 478 46.46 -10.85 24.59
N GLU A 479 46.10 -12.03 24.09
CA GLU A 479 46.72 -12.61 22.89
C GLU A 479 46.16 -11.99 21.60
N LYS A 480 46.96 -12.04 20.53
CA LYS A 480 46.51 -11.72 19.18
C LYS A 480 46.30 -13.03 18.42
N VAL A 481 45.08 -13.23 17.94
CA VAL A 481 44.69 -14.41 17.17
C VAL A 481 44.59 -14.02 15.71
N ARG A 482 45.27 -14.77 14.85
CA ARG A 482 45.08 -14.70 13.41
C ARG A 482 43.90 -15.58 13.05
N VAL A 483 42.88 -14.99 12.45
CA VAL A 483 41.68 -15.66 11.97
C VAL A 483 41.80 -15.77 10.47
N VAL A 484 41.81 -17.01 9.96
CA VAL A 484 41.88 -17.32 8.53
C VAL A 484 40.56 -17.98 8.15
N GLU A 485 39.76 -17.29 7.36
CA GLU A 485 38.57 -17.86 6.75
C GLU A 485 38.94 -18.42 5.38
N ALA A 486 38.51 -19.64 5.11
CA ALA A 486 38.81 -20.33 3.87
C ALA A 486 37.64 -21.19 3.40
N VAL A 487 37.69 -21.55 2.11
CA VAL A 487 36.77 -22.49 1.48
C VAL A 487 37.54 -23.70 0.97
N ALA A 488 36.96 -24.88 1.10
CA ALA A 488 37.48 -26.14 0.59
C ALA A 488 37.37 -26.14 -0.93
N ILE A 489 38.47 -26.48 -1.61
CA ILE A 489 38.49 -26.67 -3.06
C ILE A 489 39.29 -27.93 -3.41
N TYR A 490 39.03 -28.47 -4.59
CA TYR A 490 39.70 -29.67 -5.10
C TYR A 490 40.67 -29.33 -6.24
N GLU A 491 41.62 -30.23 -6.50
CA GLU A 491 42.64 -30.07 -7.55
C GLU A 491 42.04 -29.70 -8.92
N TRP A 492 40.96 -30.38 -9.33
CA TRP A 492 40.30 -30.12 -10.62
C TRP A 492 39.78 -28.67 -10.76
N GLN A 493 39.45 -28.01 -9.65
CA GLN A 493 39.00 -26.63 -9.68
C GLN A 493 40.16 -25.66 -9.91
N ILE A 494 41.34 -26.01 -9.40
CA ILE A 494 42.57 -25.25 -9.64
C ILE A 494 42.93 -25.38 -11.12
N ASP A 495 42.91 -26.61 -11.65
CA ASP A 495 43.24 -26.91 -13.05
C ASP A 495 42.31 -26.20 -14.04
N GLN A 496 41.02 -26.10 -13.71
CA GLN A 496 40.02 -25.40 -14.52
C GLN A 496 39.99 -23.88 -14.29
N ASN A 497 40.89 -23.34 -13.45
CA ASN A 497 40.87 -21.96 -12.99
C ASN A 497 39.48 -21.51 -12.50
N ARG A 498 38.83 -22.37 -11.73
CA ARG A 498 37.51 -22.17 -11.11
C ARG A 498 37.68 -21.87 -9.63
N PRO A 499 37.95 -20.61 -9.24
CA PRO A 499 38.31 -20.31 -7.86
C PRO A 499 37.30 -20.63 -6.76
N LEU A 500 36.07 -21.12 -7.03
CA LEU A 500 34.88 -21.24 -6.13
C LEU A 500 34.70 -20.07 -5.12
N ILE A 501 33.56 -19.37 -5.11
CA ILE A 501 32.44 -19.32 -6.08
C ILE A 501 32.41 -17.95 -6.73
#